data_AF-A0A7V5LGD3-F1
#
_entry.id   AF-A0A7V5LGD3-F1
#
_cell.length_a   1.000
_cell.length_b   1.000
_cell.length_c   1.000
_cell.angle_alpha   90.00
_cell.angle_beta   90.00
_cell.angle_gamma   90.00
#
_symmetry.space_group_name_H-M   'P 1'
#
loop_
_entity.id
_entity.type
_entity.pdbx_description
1 polymer ?
#
loop_
_entity_poly.entity_id
_entity_poly.type
_entity_poly.pdbx_seq_one_letter_code
_entity_poly.pdbx_strand_id
1 'polypeptide(L)'
;MAFYGGAELREAYKRAQGGSYAFMANNIAEQNVLIGLLQGYAERKSDLVLQVSPGAAKFAGAGDKLAGLRSLSQQVQILGNLFPIGVFLNLDHFTTKEMDLI
;
A
#
# COMPACT_ATOMS: atom_id res chain seq x y z
N MET A 1 -13.34 -2.99 -8.03
CA MET A 1 -12.16 -3.61 -7.38
C MET A 1 -11.55 -2.54 -6.49
N ALA A 2 -11.23 -2.84 -5.23
CA ALA A 2 -10.77 -1.84 -4.26
C ALA A 2 -9.26 -1.57 -4.36
N PHE A 3 -8.51 -2.53 -4.91
CA PHE A 3 -7.09 -2.36 -5.22
C PHE A 3 -6.93 -1.65 -6.57
N TYR A 4 -6.23 -0.52 -6.56
CA TYR A 4 -6.10 0.38 -7.70
C TYR A 4 -4.64 0.58 -8.14
N GLY A 5 -4.44 0.85 -9.42
CA GLY A 5 -3.13 1.02 -10.03
C GLY A 5 -2.66 2.47 -10.09
N GLY A 6 -1.55 2.69 -10.79
CA GLY A 6 -0.90 4.01 -10.88
C GLY A 6 -1.72 5.08 -11.60
N ALA A 7 -2.63 4.69 -12.51
CA ALA A 7 -3.50 5.64 -13.20
C ALA A 7 -4.54 6.21 -12.23
N GLU A 8 -5.20 5.34 -11.46
CA GLU A 8 -6.18 5.73 -10.45
C GLU A 8 -5.54 6.49 -9.30
N LEU A 9 -4.31 6.12 -8.90
CA LEU A 9 -3.55 6.85 -7.87
C LEU A 9 -3.26 8.28 -8.32
N ARG A 10 -2.90 8.49 -9.59
CA ARG A 10 -2.68 9.83 -10.16
C ARG A 10 -3.94 10.68 -10.09
N GLU A 11 -5.10 10.11 -10.39
CA GLU A 11 -6.37 10.82 -10.27
C GLU A 11 -6.73 11.09 -8.80
N ALA A 12 -6.45 10.17 -7.88
CA ALA A 12 -6.62 10.40 -6.45
C ALA A 12 -5.77 11.59 -5.96
N TYR A 13 -4.52 11.68 -6.39
CA TYR A 13 -3.64 12.81 -6.04
C TYR A 13 -4.08 14.13 -6.67
N LYS A 14 -4.59 14.13 -7.91
CA LYS A 14 -5.19 15.33 -8.51
C LYS A 14 -6.39 15.83 -7.69
N ARG A 15 -7.27 14.92 -7.25
CA ARG A 15 -8.39 15.27 -6.36
C ARG A 15 -7.91 15.82 -5.02
N ALA A 16 -6.90 15.21 -4.42
CA ALA A 16 -6.29 15.66 -3.17
C ALA A 16 -5.72 17.08 -3.29
N GLN A 17 -4.95 17.33 -4.37
CA GLN A 17 -4.39 18.64 -4.66
C GLN A 17 -5.48 19.71 -4.87
N GLY A 18 -6.51 19.42 -5.68
CA GLY A 18 -7.60 20.36 -5.92
C GLY A 18 -8.52 20.57 -4.70
N GLY A 19 -8.62 19.58 -3.82
CA GLY A 19 -9.41 19.61 -2.60
C GLY A 19 -8.65 20.08 -1.36
N SER A 20 -7.38 20.47 -1.48
CA SER A 20 -6.52 20.90 -0.36
C SER A 20 -6.44 19.89 0.80
N TYR A 21 -6.32 18.60 0.48
CA TYR A 21 -6.08 17.54 1.44
C TYR A 21 -4.92 16.65 1.01
N ALA A 22 -4.46 15.78 1.91
CA ALA A 22 -3.38 14.85 1.65
C ALA A 22 -3.76 13.43 2.07
N PHE A 23 -3.10 12.45 1.46
CA PHE A 23 -3.13 11.07 1.92
C PHE A 23 -1.97 10.81 2.87
N MET A 24 -2.29 10.12 3.95
CA MET A 24 -1.29 9.49 4.80
C MET A 24 -0.79 8.23 4.10
N ALA A 25 0.53 8.06 4.04
CA ALA A 25 1.14 6.91 3.40
C ALA A 25 1.75 6.01 4.47
N ASN A 26 1.18 4.82 4.64
CA ASN A 26 1.36 4.00 5.84
C ASN A 26 2.25 2.80 5.52
N ASN A 27 3.38 2.66 6.22
CA ASN A 27 4.20 1.47 6.08
C ASN A 27 3.49 0.24 6.68
N ILE A 28 3.66 -0.92 6.03
CA ILE A 28 3.24 -2.22 6.55
C ILE A 28 4.38 -3.23 6.45
N ALA A 29 4.47 -4.12 7.44
CA ALA A 29 5.26 -5.34 7.37
C ALA A 29 4.47 -6.57 7.84
N GLU A 30 3.37 -6.35 8.59
CA GLU A 30 2.56 -7.39 9.22
C GLU A 30 1.06 -7.25 8.90
N GLN A 31 0.36 -8.39 8.92
CA GLN A 31 -1.05 -8.48 8.55
C GLN A 31 -1.99 -7.77 9.54
N ASN A 32 -1.68 -7.78 10.85
CA ASN A 32 -2.51 -7.11 11.86
C ASN A 32 -2.56 -5.59 11.65
N VAL A 33 -1.43 -4.97 11.28
CA VAL A 33 -1.36 -3.55 10.96
C VAL A 33 -2.18 -3.24 9.71
N LEU A 34 -2.05 -4.05 8.66
CA LEU A 34 -2.86 -3.92 7.44
C LEU A 34 -4.38 -3.96 7.73
N ILE A 35 -4.83 -4.92 8.54
CA ILE A 35 -6.26 -5.04 8.91
C ILE A 35 -6.73 -3.80 9.67
N GLY A 36 -5.96 -3.33 10.65
CA GLY A 36 -6.32 -2.14 11.43
C GLY A 36 -6.40 -0.88 10.56
N LEU A 37 -5.48 -0.72 9.60
CA LEU A 37 -5.52 0.39 8.64
C LEU A 37 -6.76 0.30 7.74
N LEU A 38 -7.08 -0.87 7.19
CA LEU A 38 -8.26 -1.05 6.36
C LEU A 38 -9.56 -0.68 7.10
N GLN A 39 -9.70 -1.14 8.35
CA GLN A 39 -10.84 -0.81 9.20
C GLN A 39 -10.92 0.70 9.48
N GLY A 40 -9.83 1.30 9.96
CA GLY A 40 -9.80 2.71 10.32
C GLY A 40 -10.09 3.64 9.14
N TYR A 41 -9.56 3.32 7.95
CA TYR A 41 -9.79 4.13 6.75
C TYR A 41 -11.21 3.97 6.21
N ALA A 42 -11.77 2.75 6.27
CA ALA A 42 -13.16 2.51 5.90
C ALA A 42 -14.14 3.27 6.82
N GLU A 43 -13.89 3.26 8.13
CA GLU A 43 -14.69 4.05 9.10
C GLU A 43 -14.63 5.55 8.82
N ARG A 44 -13.46 6.06 8.41
CA ARG A 44 -13.26 7.47 8.05
C ARG A 44 -13.68 7.81 6.63
N LYS A 45 -14.12 6.83 5.83
CA LYS A 45 -14.47 7.00 4.41
C LYS A 45 -13.32 7.64 3.61
N SER A 46 -12.09 7.24 3.90
CA SER A 46 -10.88 7.69 3.19
C SER A 46 -10.30 6.56 2.36
N ASP A 47 -9.80 6.89 1.17
CA ASP A 47 -8.90 5.99 0.45
C ASP A 47 -7.59 5.84 1.23
N LEU A 48 -6.96 4.67 1.11
CA LEU A 48 -5.79 4.23 1.86
C LEU A 48 -4.57 4.10 0.94
N VAL A 49 -3.49 4.77 1.30
CA VAL A 49 -2.17 4.60 0.67
C VAL A 49 -1.28 3.80 1.61
N LEU A 50 -0.86 2.62 1.16
CA LEU A 50 0.08 1.73 1.85
C LEU A 50 1.45 1.83 1.19
N GLN A 51 2.49 1.51 1.96
CA GLN A 51 3.85 1.46 1.43
C GLN A 51 4.63 0.28 2.01
N VAL A 52 5.51 -0.30 1.19
CA VAL A 52 6.45 -1.32 1.64
C VAL A 52 7.87 -0.79 1.49
N SER A 53 8.65 -0.83 2.57
CA SER A 53 10.07 -0.50 2.55
C SER A 53 10.93 -1.75 2.29
N PRO A 54 12.21 -1.62 1.88
CA PRO A 54 13.10 -2.76 1.72
C PRO A 54 13.23 -3.60 3.00
N GLY A 55 13.18 -2.95 4.17
CA GLY A 55 13.21 -3.61 5.47
C GLY A 55 11.95 -4.44 5.71
N ALA A 56 10.77 -3.88 5.44
CA ALA A 56 9.50 -4.59 5.56
C ALA A 56 9.40 -5.77 4.59
N ALA A 57 9.82 -5.58 3.33
CA ALA A 57 9.90 -6.66 2.35
C ALA A 57 10.83 -7.78 2.83
N LYS A 58 12.02 -7.44 3.31
CA LYS A 58 12.97 -8.43 3.85
C LYS A 58 12.38 -9.18 5.06
N PHE A 59 11.71 -8.47 5.96
CA PHE A 59 11.07 -9.04 7.14
C PHE A 59 9.98 -10.04 6.75
N ALA A 60 9.04 -9.63 5.90
CA ALA A 60 7.91 -10.46 5.48
C ALA A 60 8.32 -11.68 4.64
N GLY A 61 9.46 -11.60 3.93
CA GLY A 61 9.99 -12.68 3.10
C GLY A 61 11.07 -13.52 3.76
N ALA A 62 11.22 -13.48 5.08
CA ALA A 62 12.24 -14.25 5.82
C ALA A 62 13.67 -14.05 5.26
N GLY A 63 14.00 -12.83 4.83
CA GLY A 63 15.27 -12.48 4.21
C GLY A 63 15.22 -12.25 2.70
N ASP A 64 14.24 -12.82 1.99
CA ASP A 64 14.02 -12.63 0.56
C ASP A 64 13.04 -11.47 0.30
N LYS A 65 13.55 -10.35 -0.24
CA LYS A 65 12.73 -9.16 -0.51
C LYS A 65 11.68 -9.40 -1.59
N LEU A 66 11.96 -10.18 -2.63
CA LEU A 66 11.00 -10.43 -3.71
C LEU A 66 9.83 -11.27 -3.19
N ALA A 67 10.14 -12.31 -2.40
CA ALA A 67 9.12 -13.11 -1.73
C ALA A 67 8.25 -12.25 -0.79
N GLY A 68 8.88 -11.37 -0.01
CA GLY A 68 8.17 -10.45 0.88
C GLY A 68 7.29 -9.44 0.16
N LEU A 69 7.78 -8.82 -0.92
CA LEU A 69 7.01 -7.91 -1.76
C LEU A 69 5.76 -8.59 -2.34
N ARG A 70 5.94 -9.79 -2.91
CA ARG A 70 4.82 -10.58 -3.46
C ARG A 70 3.81 -10.96 -2.39
N SER A 71 4.29 -11.41 -1.23
CA SER A 71 3.44 -11.79 -0.09
C SER A 71 2.60 -10.61 0.40
N LEU A 72 3.23 -9.46 0.67
CA LEU A 72 2.54 -8.27 1.15
C LEU A 72 1.57 -7.71 0.08
N SER A 73 1.99 -7.64 -1.18
CA SER A 73 1.13 -7.18 -2.27
C SER A 73 -0.12 -8.04 -2.42
N GLN A 74 0.02 -9.37 -2.34
CA GLN A 74 -1.11 -10.29 -2.45
C GLN A 74 -2.07 -10.13 -1.26
N GLN A 75 -1.53 -9.97 -0.04
CA GLN A 75 -2.35 -9.72 1.15
C GLN A 75 -3.14 -8.42 1.02
N VAL A 76 -2.50 -7.33 0.58
CA VAL A 76 -3.17 -6.04 0.34
C VAL A 76 -4.28 -6.17 -0.69
N GLN A 77 -4.04 -6.89 -1.78
CA GLN A 77 -5.06 -7.09 -2.81
C GLN A 77 -6.26 -7.90 -2.29
N ILE A 78 -6.00 -9.02 -1.60
CA ILE A 78 -7.07 -9.91 -1.09
C ILE A 78 -7.88 -9.19 -0.01
N LEU A 79 -7.22 -8.63 1.00
CA LEU A 79 -7.89 -8.01 2.14
C LEU A 79 -8.50 -6.65 1.78
N GLY A 80 -7.85 -5.88 0.91
CA GLY A 80 -8.37 -4.59 0.44
C GLY A 80 -9.72 -4.72 -0.27
N ASN A 81 -9.93 -5.81 -1.03
CA ASN A 81 -11.21 -6.07 -1.70
C ASN A 81 -12.41 -6.31 -0.77
N LEU A 82 -12.17 -6.47 0.54
CA LEU A 82 -13.23 -6.61 1.54
C LEU A 82 -13.80 -5.25 1.98
N PHE A 83 -13.18 -4.13 1.60
CA PHE A 83 -13.53 -2.79 2.07
C PHE A 83 -13.98 -1.88 0.92
N PRO A 84 -14.98 -1.00 1.14
CA PRO A 84 -15.51 -0.11 0.11
C PRO A 84 -14.68 1.20 0.00
N ILE A 85 -13.36 1.10 -0.02
CA ILE A 85 -12.42 2.23 -0.16
C ILE A 85 -11.40 1.94 -1.26
N GLY A 86 -10.77 2.97 -1.82
CA GLY A 86 -9.59 2.78 -2.64
C GLY A 86 -8.39 2.41 -1.81
N VAL A 87 -7.66 1.37 -2.26
CA VAL A 87 -6.43 0.90 -1.63
C VAL A 87 -5.32 0.94 -2.67
N PHE A 88 -4.25 1.67 -2.34
CA PHE A 88 -3.07 1.85 -3.17
C PHE A 88 -1.84 1.31 -2.46
N LEU A 89 -0.88 0.77 -3.22
CA LEU A 89 0.36 0.22 -2.69
C LEU A 89 1.57 0.83 -3.39
N ASN A 90 2.42 1.50 -2.60
CA ASN A 90 3.66 2.10 -3.04
C ASN A 90 4.88 1.33 -2.52
N LEU A 91 6.03 1.61 -3.14
CA LEU A 91 7.34 1.24 -2.62
C LEU A 91 7.98 2.44 -1.94
N ASP A 92 8.63 2.21 -0.82
CA ASP A 92 9.23 3.24 0.02
C ASP A 92 10.75 3.09 0.05
N HIS A 93 11.50 4.14 -0.33
CA HIS A 93 12.98 4.17 -0.29
C HIS A 93 13.73 2.98 -0.94
N PHE A 94 13.16 2.33 -1.96
CA PHE A 94 13.93 1.40 -2.79
C PHE A 94 14.94 2.17 -3.65
N THR A 95 16.16 1.66 -3.72
CA THR A 95 17.25 2.31 -4.47
C THR A 95 17.39 1.74 -5.88
N THR A 96 18.12 2.43 -6.76
CA THR A 96 18.37 1.96 -8.13
C THR A 96 19.06 0.60 -8.21
N LYS A 97 19.78 0.20 -7.15
CA LYS A 97 20.42 -1.13 -7.03
C LYS A 97 19.41 -2.26 -6.83
N GLU A 98 18.16 -1.94 -6.53
CA GLU A 98 17.09 -2.88 -6.21
C GLU A 98 16.01 -2.90 -7.30
N MET A 99 16.25 -2.23 -8.43
CA MET A 99 15.27 -2.08 -9.51
C MET A 99 14.88 -3.43 -10.14
N ASP A 100 15.78 -4.41 -10.16
CA ASP A 100 15.49 -5.75 -10.68
C ASP A 100 14.44 -6.53 -9.86
N LEU A 101 14.12 -6.05 -8.65
CA LEU A 101 13.09 -6.64 -7.78
C LEU A 101 11.68 -6.05 -8.03
N ILE A 102 11.59 -4.95 -8.79
CA ILE A 102 10.41 -4.08 -8.93
C ILE A 102 9.89 -4.17 -10.36
#